data_AF-A0A8K0IIQ3-F1
#
_entry.id   AF-A0A8K0IIQ3-F1
#
_cell.length_a   1.000
_cell.length_b   1.000
_cell.length_c   1.000
_cell.angle_alpha   90.00
_cell.angle_beta   90.00
_cell.angle_gamma   90.00
#
_symmetry.space_group_name_H-M   'P 1'
#
loop_
_entity.id
_entity.type
_entity.pdbx_description
1 polymer ?
#
loop_
_entity_poly.entity_id
_entity_poly.type
_entity_poly.pdbx_seq_one_letter_code
_entity_poly.pdbx_strand_id
1 'polypeptide(L)'
;MEKANELVEEAARLAEQAREVQDAAAALLSKTWNEEQALRQRALALESDLKRLRSSVDSAAKKNPAVLDPKISDKIEEELYRARCLVSDGDVASLLPSKAHGRFLKMFLGPVNVRATRKEVQLKVKEEYNSYRDRTAFLFLLFPCTLLLLRSYIWDGCFPALPVQLYQAWLLFLYTSLALRENILRVNGSDIRPWWIFHHYCAMLMALVSLTWEIKGQPDCANKQKGVQLFLVWAMMQGVAMLLQNRYQRQRLYTRIALGKSMESA
;
A
#
# COMPACT_ATOMS: atom_id res chain seq x y z
N MET A 1 -52.46 -8.08 23.74
CA MET A 1 -51.69 -7.31 24.74
C MET A 1 -50.59 -8.18 25.35
N GLU A 2 -50.88 -9.39 25.83
CA GLU A 2 -49.89 -10.31 26.42
C GLU A 2 -48.69 -10.62 25.52
N LYS A 3 -48.93 -11.06 24.28
CA LYS A 3 -47.86 -11.29 23.28
C LYS A 3 -47.04 -10.05 22.93
N ALA A 4 -47.61 -8.85 23.06
CA ALA A 4 -46.87 -7.61 22.84
C ALA A 4 -45.97 -7.27 24.03
N ASN A 5 -46.42 -7.57 25.26
CA ASN A 5 -45.59 -7.42 26.46
C ASN A 5 -44.44 -8.43 26.48
N GLU A 6 -44.67 -9.68 26.09
CA GLU A 6 -43.61 -10.70 25.95
C GLU A 6 -42.52 -10.25 24.98
N LEU A 7 -42.89 -9.71 23.81
CA LEU A 7 -41.93 -9.19 22.84
C LEU A 7 -41.15 -7.97 23.35
N VAL A 8 -41.79 -7.12 24.17
CA VAL A 8 -41.12 -5.97 24.80
C VAL A 8 -40.13 -6.43 25.86
N GLU A 9 -40.47 -7.43 26.68
CA GLU A 9 -39.54 -8.02 27.65
C GLU A 9 -38.37 -8.73 26.98
N GLU A 10 -38.63 -9.47 25.90
CA GLU A 10 -37.59 -10.13 25.11
C GLU A 10 -36.64 -9.11 24.46
N ALA A 11 -37.19 -8.03 23.88
CA ALA A 11 -36.40 -6.94 23.32
C ALA A 11 -35.54 -6.23 24.39
N ALA A 12 -36.10 -5.99 25.59
CA ALA A 12 -35.37 -5.41 26.71
C ALA A 12 -34.22 -6.32 27.17
N ARG A 13 -34.46 -7.64 27.23
CA ARG A 13 -33.45 -8.64 27.58
C ARG A 13 -32.31 -8.67 26.56
N LEU A 14 -32.63 -8.67 25.26
CA LEU A 14 -31.62 -8.63 24.19
C LEU A 14 -30.84 -7.31 24.18
N ALA A 15 -31.48 -6.19 24.48
CA ALA A 15 -30.80 -4.90 24.63
C ALA A 15 -29.80 -4.91 25.79
N GLU A 16 -30.15 -5.53 26.92
CA GLU A 16 -29.23 -5.66 28.05
C GLU A 16 -28.05 -6.58 27.72
N GLN A 17 -28.29 -7.72 27.07
CA GLN A 17 -27.20 -8.60 26.59
C GLN A 17 -26.27 -7.90 25.60
N ALA A 18 -26.81 -7.10 24.68
CA ALA A 18 -25.98 -6.32 23.76
C ALA A 18 -25.12 -5.29 24.50
N ARG A 19 -25.64 -4.69 25.57
CA ARG A 19 -24.91 -3.76 26.44
C ARG A 19 -23.79 -4.47 27.20
N GLU A 20 -24.06 -5.62 27.80
CA GLU A 20 -23.05 -6.44 28.47
C GLU A 20 -21.90 -6.82 27.52
N VAL A 21 -22.22 -7.23 26.29
CA VAL A 21 -21.22 -7.57 25.27
C VAL A 21 -20.41 -6.34 24.86
N GLN A 22 -21.05 -5.19 24.69
CA GLN A 22 -20.37 -3.92 24.37
C GLN A 22 -19.41 -3.49 25.48
N ASP A 23 -19.82 -3.60 26.74
CA ASP A 23 -18.99 -3.25 27.90
C ASP A 23 -17.81 -4.22 28.05
N ALA A 24 -18.03 -5.52 27.85
CA ALA A 24 -16.97 -6.52 27.82
C ALA A 24 -15.97 -6.27 26.68
N ALA A 25 -16.44 -5.91 25.49
CA ALA A 25 -15.59 -5.56 24.35
C ALA A 25 -14.77 -4.29 24.62
N ALA A 26 -15.38 -3.26 25.21
CA ALA A 26 -14.69 -2.02 25.57
C ALA A 26 -13.59 -2.27 26.62
N ALA A 27 -13.87 -3.10 27.63
CA ALA A 27 -12.89 -3.50 28.63
C ALA A 27 -11.71 -4.26 28.00
N LEU A 28 -11.99 -5.21 27.10
CA LEU A 28 -10.95 -5.95 26.37
C LEU A 28 -10.08 -5.01 25.52
N LEU A 29 -10.69 -4.12 24.74
CA LEU A 29 -9.97 -3.16 23.90
C LEU A 29 -9.07 -2.23 24.73
N SER A 30 -9.58 -1.74 25.86
CA SER A 30 -8.79 -0.91 26.79
C SER A 30 -7.58 -1.67 27.35
N LYS A 31 -7.79 -2.91 27.78
CA LYS A 31 -6.70 -3.76 28.27
C LYS A 31 -5.65 -4.03 27.20
N THR A 32 -6.06 -4.45 26.01
CA THR A 32 -5.16 -4.71 24.88
C THR A 32 -4.38 -3.46 24.50
N TRP A 33 -5.04 -2.29 24.46
CA TRP A 33 -4.37 -1.01 24.18
C TRP A 33 -3.25 -0.71 25.20
N ASN A 34 -3.52 -0.90 26.49
CA ASN A 34 -2.53 -0.65 27.54
C ASN A 34 -1.35 -1.62 27.46
N GLU A 35 -1.60 -2.90 27.21
CA GLU A 35 -0.56 -3.92 27.02
C GLU A 35 0.30 -3.64 25.77
N GLU A 36 -0.36 -3.28 24.66
CA GLU A 36 0.31 -2.90 23.42
C GLU A 36 1.21 -1.68 23.62
N GLN A 37 0.72 -0.66 24.32
CA GLN A 37 1.47 0.57 24.60
C GLN A 37 2.68 0.29 25.52
N ALA A 38 2.52 -0.56 26.53
CA ALA A 38 3.62 -0.97 27.40
C ALA A 38 4.70 -1.73 26.64
N LEU A 39 4.32 -2.66 25.76
CA LEU A 39 5.25 -3.38 24.89
C LEU A 39 5.95 -2.43 23.91
N ARG A 40 5.22 -1.49 23.33
CA ARG A 40 5.77 -0.46 22.43
C ARG A 40 6.82 0.42 23.11
N GLN A 41 6.58 0.85 24.34
CA GLN A 41 7.56 1.61 25.11
C GLN A 41 8.84 0.79 25.38
N ARG A 42 8.70 -0.49 25.75
CA ARG A 42 9.85 -1.39 25.92
C ARG A 42 10.63 -1.60 24.62
N ALA A 43 9.92 -1.77 23.50
CA ALA A 43 10.55 -1.92 22.19
C ALA A 43 11.32 -0.66 21.77
N LEU A 44 10.77 0.53 22.01
CA LEU A 44 11.43 1.80 21.74
C LEU A 44 12.68 2.01 22.61
N ALA A 45 12.59 1.67 23.90
CA ALA A 45 13.73 1.72 24.81
C ALA A 45 14.84 0.78 24.34
N LEU A 46 14.50 -0.47 24.01
CA LEU A 46 15.46 -1.44 23.48
C LEU A 46 16.13 -0.97 22.18
N GLU A 47 15.38 -0.37 21.25
CA GLU A 47 15.95 0.16 20.03
C GLU A 47 16.93 1.32 20.30
N SER A 48 16.62 2.16 21.30
CA SER A 48 17.52 3.24 21.73
C SER A 48 18.79 2.70 22.38
N ASP A 49 18.69 1.64 23.17
CA ASP A 49 19.82 0.97 23.81
C ASP A 49 20.72 0.28 22.78
N LEU A 50 20.15 -0.41 21.79
CA LEU A 50 20.89 -1.00 20.67
C LEU A 50 21.65 0.05 19.85
N LYS A 51 21.04 1.21 19.60
CA LYS A 51 21.70 2.34 18.93
C LYS A 51 22.85 2.92 19.76
N ARG A 52 22.63 3.07 21.07
CA ARG A 52 23.66 3.57 22.00
C ARG A 52 24.83 2.60 22.05
N LEU A 53 24.58 1.30 22.25
CA LEU A 53 25.61 0.27 22.27
C LEU A 53 26.40 0.25 20.97
N ARG A 54 25.72 0.34 19.82
CA ARG A 54 26.39 0.47 18.51
C ARG A 54 27.36 1.64 18.46
N SER A 55 26.87 2.84 18.83
CA SER A 55 27.71 4.03 18.82
C SER A 55 28.90 3.94 19.78
N SER A 56 28.73 3.28 20.92
CA SER A 56 29.80 3.01 21.88
C SER A 56 30.86 2.08 21.28
N VAL A 57 30.45 0.99 20.63
CA VAL A 57 31.35 0.05 19.95
C VAL A 57 32.13 0.75 18.83
N ASP A 58 31.45 1.50 17.96
CA ASP A 58 32.10 2.25 16.88
C ASP A 58 33.09 3.29 17.42
N SER A 59 32.77 3.93 18.55
CA SER A 59 33.67 4.90 19.21
C SER A 59 34.88 4.25 19.88
N ALA A 60 34.71 3.07 20.49
CA ALA A 60 35.78 2.31 21.12
C ALA A 60 36.76 1.76 20.08
N ALA A 61 36.24 1.23 18.96
CA ALA A 61 37.02 0.78 17.82
C ALA A 61 37.87 1.92 17.21
N LYS A 62 37.34 3.15 17.13
CA LYS A 62 38.07 4.33 16.65
C LYS A 62 39.16 4.82 17.61
N LYS A 63 38.90 4.79 18.93
CA LYS A 63 39.84 5.33 19.93
C LYS A 63 40.99 4.38 20.22
N ASN A 64 40.75 3.07 20.24
CA ASN A 64 41.75 2.07 20.58
C ASN A 64 41.63 0.84 19.65
N PRO A 65 42.21 0.91 18.43
CA PRO A 65 42.18 -0.20 17.48
C PRO A 65 42.90 -1.48 17.97
N ALA A 66 43.71 -1.38 19.03
CA ALA A 66 44.44 -2.51 19.64
C ALA A 66 43.71 -3.16 20.83
N VAL A 67 42.60 -2.58 21.34
CA VAL A 67 41.89 -3.07 22.53
C VAL A 67 40.69 -3.96 22.19
N LEU A 68 40.04 -3.74 21.04
CA LEU A 68 39.04 -4.69 20.55
C LEU A 68 39.75 -5.77 19.73
N ASP A 69 39.87 -6.96 20.31
CA ASP A 69 40.14 -8.16 19.53
C ASP A 69 39.10 -8.25 18.39
N PRO A 70 39.54 -8.37 17.13
CA PRO A 70 38.66 -8.50 15.98
C PRO A 70 37.53 -9.51 16.19
N LYS A 71 37.82 -10.65 16.83
CA LYS A 71 36.81 -11.68 17.13
C LYS A 71 35.71 -11.23 18.08
N ILE A 72 36.04 -10.39 19.07
CA ILE A 72 35.05 -9.88 20.04
C ILE A 72 34.18 -8.81 19.37
N SER A 73 34.77 -7.97 18.52
CA SER A 73 34.03 -6.98 17.73
C SER A 73 33.03 -7.65 16.79
N ASP A 74 33.47 -8.67 16.05
CA ASP A 74 32.61 -9.41 15.11
C ASP A 74 31.45 -10.11 15.84
N LYS A 75 31.71 -10.68 17.01
CA LYS A 75 30.66 -11.32 17.82
C LYS A 75 29.63 -10.30 18.34
N ILE A 76 30.06 -9.12 18.75
CA ILE A 76 29.16 -8.05 19.20
C ILE A 76 28.33 -7.53 18.01
N GLU A 77 28.94 -7.37 16.84
CA GLU A 77 28.28 -7.00 15.59
C GLU A 77 27.19 -8.02 15.21
N GLU A 78 27.50 -9.31 15.28
CA GLU A 78 26.57 -10.40 14.99
C GLU A 78 25.37 -10.41 15.94
N GLU A 79 25.61 -10.28 17.26
CA GLU A 79 24.53 -10.23 18.26
C GLU A 79 23.69 -8.95 18.12
N LEU A 80 24.31 -7.80 17.85
CA LEU A 80 23.59 -6.55 17.56
C LEU A 80 22.73 -6.66 16.30
N TYR A 81 23.24 -7.32 15.26
CA TYR A 81 22.51 -7.57 14.02
C TYR A 81 21.31 -8.48 14.29
N ARG A 82 21.53 -9.60 15.00
CA ARG A 82 20.46 -10.54 15.38
C ARG A 82 19.37 -9.88 16.22
N ALA A 83 19.76 -9.11 17.24
CA ALA A 83 18.81 -8.36 18.06
C ALA A 83 18.03 -7.33 17.24
N ARG A 84 18.68 -6.65 16.30
CA ARG A 84 18.03 -5.70 15.40
C ARG A 84 17.06 -6.39 14.44
N CYS A 85 17.40 -7.56 13.90
CA CYS A 85 16.51 -8.37 13.07
C CYS A 85 15.27 -8.79 13.87
N LEU A 86 15.42 -9.26 15.11
CA LEU A 86 14.27 -9.61 15.97
C LEU A 86 13.33 -8.41 16.22
N VAL A 87 13.88 -7.21 16.38
CA VAL A 87 13.11 -5.99 16.63
C VAL A 87 12.50 -5.39 15.35
N SER A 88 13.16 -5.54 14.19
CA SER A 88 12.77 -4.90 12.92
C SER A 88 11.93 -5.79 12.00
N ASP A 89 12.18 -7.10 12.05
CA ASP A 89 11.54 -8.09 11.19
C ASP A 89 10.62 -9.05 11.98
N GLY A 90 10.81 -9.16 13.30
CA GLY A 90 9.93 -9.93 14.18
C GLY A 90 8.62 -9.21 14.54
N ASP A 91 7.79 -9.84 15.37
CA ASP A 91 6.45 -9.34 15.75
C ASP A 91 6.50 -7.97 16.44
N VAL A 92 7.59 -7.67 17.15
CA VAL A 92 7.85 -6.39 17.83
C VAL A 92 7.80 -5.22 16.85
N ALA A 93 8.18 -5.45 15.61
CA ALA A 93 8.28 -4.43 14.60
C ALA A 93 6.91 -3.83 14.22
N SER A 94 5.83 -4.56 14.47
CA SER A 94 4.46 -4.10 14.30
C SER A 94 4.04 -3.06 15.33
N LEU A 95 4.63 -3.11 16.53
CA LEU A 95 4.39 -2.19 17.65
C LEU A 95 5.18 -0.89 17.52
N LEU A 96 6.33 -0.95 16.83
CA LEU A 96 7.17 0.22 16.66
C LEU A 96 6.55 1.21 15.67
N PRO A 97 6.66 2.53 15.92
CA PRO A 97 6.31 3.53 14.93
C PRO A 97 7.13 3.27 13.66
N SER A 98 6.45 3.06 12.54
CA SER A 98 7.11 2.80 11.27
C SER A 98 8.05 3.96 10.94
N LYS A 99 9.36 3.70 10.98
CA LYS A 99 10.40 4.63 10.52
C LYS A 99 10.43 4.76 9.00
N ALA A 100 9.68 3.90 8.30
CA ALA A 100 9.68 3.74 6.86
C ALA A 100 8.46 4.36 6.16
N HIS A 101 7.72 5.27 6.83
CA HIS A 101 6.72 6.07 6.13
C HIS A 101 7.43 7.01 5.15
N GLY A 102 7.48 6.62 3.87
CA GLY A 102 7.87 7.54 2.80
C GLY A 102 7.02 8.81 2.87
N ARG A 103 7.60 9.97 2.53
CA ARG A 103 6.92 11.28 2.54
C ARG A 103 5.55 11.27 1.87
N PHE A 104 5.39 10.45 0.82
CA PHE A 104 4.14 10.23 0.12
C PHE A 104 3.01 9.73 1.03
N LEU A 105 3.21 8.63 1.78
CA LEU A 105 2.17 8.11 2.68
C LEU A 105 1.79 9.11 3.76
N LYS A 106 2.78 9.83 4.31
CA LYS A 106 2.53 10.86 5.32
C LYS A 106 1.70 12.03 4.77
N MET A 107 1.88 12.38 3.49
CA MET A 107 1.10 13.43 2.83
C MET A 107 -0.38 13.03 2.64
N PHE A 108 -0.65 11.78 2.25
CA PHE A 108 -2.02 11.32 1.95
C PHE A 108 -2.78 10.77 3.16
N LEU A 109 -2.10 10.10 4.10
CA LEU A 109 -2.73 9.41 5.24
C LEU A 109 -2.43 10.08 6.60
N GLY A 110 -1.52 11.06 6.64
CA GLY A 110 -1.06 11.64 7.90
C GLY A 110 -0.13 10.72 8.69
N PRO A 111 0.09 10.97 10.00
CA PRO A 111 0.99 10.20 10.85
C PRO A 111 0.36 8.89 11.35
N VAL A 112 -0.18 8.07 10.43
CA VAL A 112 -0.87 6.81 10.76
C VAL A 112 0.02 5.61 10.46
N ASN A 113 0.07 4.64 11.38
CA ASN A 113 0.79 3.38 11.17
C ASN A 113 -0.06 2.44 10.29
N VAL A 114 0.37 2.23 9.04
CA VAL A 114 -0.28 1.31 8.09
C VAL A 114 0.30 -0.10 8.10
N ARG A 115 1.17 -0.42 9.07
CA ARG A 115 1.72 -1.77 9.23
C ARG A 115 0.64 -2.68 9.83
N ALA A 116 0.24 -3.69 9.08
CA ALA A 116 -0.66 -4.73 9.54
C ALA A 116 0.11 -5.70 10.43
N THR A 117 -0.30 -5.80 11.69
CA THR A 117 0.29 -6.69 12.72
C THR A 117 0.04 -8.16 12.41
N ARG A 118 -1.15 -8.49 11.90
CA ARG A 118 -1.56 -9.89 11.63
C ARG A 118 -1.27 -10.31 10.19
N LYS A 119 -0.70 -11.52 10.03
CA LYS A 119 -0.44 -12.13 8.71
C LYS A 119 -1.69 -12.24 7.84
N GLU A 120 -2.84 -12.56 8.45
CA GLU A 120 -4.14 -12.62 7.76
C GLU A 120 -4.52 -11.27 7.11
N VAL A 121 -4.26 -10.14 7.79
CA VAL A 121 -4.54 -8.80 7.29
C VAL A 121 -3.57 -8.44 6.17
N GLN A 122 -2.29 -8.79 6.30
CA GLN A 122 -1.31 -8.58 5.23
C GLN A 122 -1.67 -9.36 3.96
N LEU A 123 -2.13 -10.60 4.09
CA LEU A 123 -2.60 -11.42 2.97
C LEU A 123 -3.85 -10.80 2.34
N LYS A 124 -4.82 -10.36 3.15
CA LYS A 124 -6.03 -9.69 2.67
C LYS A 124 -5.71 -8.39 1.91
N VAL A 125 -4.78 -7.57 2.42
CA VAL A 125 -4.34 -6.35 1.70
C VAL A 125 -3.69 -6.68 0.36
N LYS A 126 -2.88 -7.75 0.29
CA LYS A 126 -2.29 -8.24 -0.97
C LYS A 126 -3.35 -8.75 -1.95
N GLU A 127 -4.36 -9.46 -1.46
CA GLU A 127 -5.48 -9.95 -2.27
C GLU A 127 -6.30 -8.79 -2.84
N GLU A 128 -6.72 -7.85 -2.00
CA GLU A 128 -7.47 -6.65 -2.39
C GLU A 128 -6.69 -5.80 -3.40
N TYR A 129 -5.37 -5.67 -3.22
CA TYR A 129 -4.52 -5.00 -4.19
C TYR A 129 -4.51 -5.72 -5.55
N ASN A 130 -4.37 -7.04 -5.58
CA ASN A 130 -4.38 -7.78 -6.84
C ASN A 130 -5.76 -7.74 -7.50
N SER A 131 -6.84 -7.84 -6.73
CA SER A 131 -8.22 -7.67 -7.21
C SER A 131 -8.43 -6.30 -7.84
N TYR A 132 -8.01 -5.25 -7.14
CA TYR A 132 -8.03 -3.87 -7.63
C TYR A 132 -7.27 -3.73 -8.96
N ARG A 133 -6.03 -4.25 -9.02
CA ARG A 133 -5.16 -4.13 -10.19
C ARG A 133 -5.76 -4.77 -11.44
N ASP A 134 -6.40 -5.94 -11.30
CA ASP A 134 -7.08 -6.63 -12.40
C ASP A 134 -8.28 -5.82 -12.91
N ARG A 135 -9.15 -5.35 -12.00
CA ARG A 135 -10.29 -4.52 -12.36
C ARG A 135 -9.86 -3.24 -13.08
N THR A 136 -8.82 -2.59 -12.58
CA THR A 136 -8.30 -1.36 -13.20
C THR A 136 -7.57 -1.60 -14.50
N ALA A 137 -6.89 -2.73 -14.69
CA ALA A 137 -6.23 -3.05 -15.96
C ALA A 137 -7.25 -3.28 -17.08
N PHE A 138 -8.41 -3.88 -16.76
CA PHE A 138 -9.50 -3.98 -17.71
C PHE A 138 -10.02 -2.60 -18.12
N LEU A 139 -10.27 -1.70 -17.15
CA LEU A 139 -10.69 -0.32 -17.44
C LEU A 139 -9.61 0.47 -18.20
N PHE A 140 -8.32 0.26 -17.88
CA PHE A 140 -7.19 0.91 -18.55
C PHE A 140 -7.13 0.58 -20.03
N LEU A 141 -7.52 -0.63 -20.41
CA LEU A 141 -7.63 -1.03 -21.80
C LEU A 141 -8.94 -0.56 -22.43
N LEU A 142 -10.08 -0.79 -21.75
CA LEU A 142 -11.40 -0.51 -22.31
C LEU A 142 -11.61 0.97 -22.62
N PHE A 143 -11.21 1.86 -21.71
CA PHE A 143 -11.46 3.30 -21.84
C PHE A 143 -10.80 3.91 -23.10
N PRO A 144 -9.49 3.75 -23.36
CA PRO A 144 -8.89 4.25 -24.59
C PRO A 144 -9.42 3.56 -25.85
N CYS A 145 -9.75 2.26 -25.79
CA CYS A 145 -10.43 1.57 -26.90
C CYS A 145 -11.75 2.25 -27.25
N THR A 146 -12.60 2.51 -26.25
CA THR A 146 -13.89 3.18 -26.44
C THR A 146 -13.71 4.57 -27.02
N LEU A 147 -12.76 5.37 -26.51
CA LEU A 147 -12.49 6.70 -27.06
C LEU A 147 -12.05 6.67 -28.53
N LEU A 148 -11.19 5.71 -28.90
CA LEU A 148 -10.73 5.55 -30.28
C LEU A 148 -11.85 5.10 -31.22
N LEU A 149 -12.71 4.19 -30.77
CA LEU A 149 -13.90 3.77 -31.53
C LEU A 149 -14.87 4.95 -31.71
N LEU A 150 -15.19 5.68 -30.65
CA LEU A 150 -16.08 6.85 -30.72
C LEU A 150 -15.53 7.94 -31.64
N ARG A 151 -14.21 8.17 -31.64
CA ARG A 151 -13.57 9.06 -32.61
C ARG A 151 -13.78 8.62 -34.06
N SER A 152 -13.68 7.32 -34.31
CA SER A 152 -13.80 6.78 -35.68
C SER A 152 -15.23 6.73 -36.19
N TYR A 153 -16.21 6.50 -35.31
CA TYR A 153 -17.59 6.22 -35.72
C TYR A 153 -18.59 7.34 -35.41
N ILE A 154 -18.32 8.22 -34.45
CA ILE A 154 -19.32 9.19 -33.95
C ILE A 154 -18.81 10.64 -34.04
N TRP A 155 -17.52 10.89 -33.77
CA TRP A 155 -17.01 12.26 -33.64
C TRP A 155 -16.24 12.77 -34.85
N ASP A 156 -16.43 12.17 -36.02
CA ASP A 156 -15.84 12.60 -37.30
C ASP A 156 -14.32 12.85 -37.22
N GLY A 157 -13.60 12.06 -36.44
CA GLY A 157 -12.16 12.22 -36.24
C GLY A 157 -11.74 13.32 -35.25
N CYS A 158 -12.64 13.99 -34.54
CA CYS A 158 -12.35 14.86 -33.41
C CYS A 158 -12.53 14.11 -32.08
N PHE A 159 -11.73 14.42 -31.06
CA PHE A 159 -12.03 14.08 -29.67
C PHE A 159 -12.71 15.28 -28.99
N PRO A 160 -13.89 15.10 -28.38
CA PRO A 160 -14.43 16.07 -27.45
C PRO A 160 -13.52 16.17 -26.21
N ALA A 161 -13.42 17.36 -25.63
CA ALA A 161 -12.52 17.61 -24.50
C ALA A 161 -12.89 16.78 -23.26
N LEU A 162 -14.18 16.75 -22.91
CA LEU A 162 -14.67 16.15 -21.67
C LEU A 162 -14.36 14.64 -21.56
N PRO A 163 -14.61 13.77 -22.56
CA PRO A 163 -14.25 12.36 -22.48
C PRO A 163 -12.74 12.11 -22.31
N VAL A 164 -11.90 12.91 -22.98
CA VAL A 164 -10.44 12.81 -22.84
C VAL A 164 -10.01 13.24 -21.44
N GLN A 165 -10.55 14.35 -20.94
CA GLN A 165 -10.28 14.83 -19.59
C GLN A 165 -10.77 13.85 -18.51
N LEU A 166 -11.93 13.21 -18.69
CA LEU A 166 -12.40 12.16 -17.79
C LEU A 166 -11.42 10.97 -17.76
N TYR A 167 -10.87 10.57 -18.91
CA TYR A 167 -9.85 9.54 -18.96
C TYR A 167 -8.57 9.98 -18.23
N GLN A 168 -8.10 11.21 -18.44
CA GLN A 168 -6.93 11.75 -17.72
C GLN A 168 -7.16 11.85 -16.21
N ALA A 169 -8.35 12.26 -15.77
CA ALA A 169 -8.73 12.30 -14.35
C ALA A 169 -8.76 10.90 -13.76
N TRP A 170 -9.27 9.93 -14.52
CA TRP A 170 -9.26 8.53 -14.12
C TRP A 170 -7.83 7.96 -14.03
N LEU A 171 -6.93 8.30 -14.96
CA LEU A 171 -5.52 7.93 -14.89
C LEU A 171 -4.83 8.53 -13.65
N LEU A 172 -5.10 9.81 -13.35
CA LEU A 172 -4.60 10.45 -12.13
C LEU A 172 -5.05 9.66 -10.90
N PHE A 173 -6.35 9.38 -10.80
CA PHE A 173 -6.90 8.56 -9.71
C PHE A 173 -6.24 7.17 -9.63
N LEU A 174 -6.06 6.50 -10.77
CA LEU A 174 -5.44 5.19 -10.85
C LEU A 174 -4.01 5.20 -10.32
N TYR A 175 -3.15 6.09 -10.82
CA TYR A 175 -1.74 6.12 -10.45
C TYR A 175 -1.54 6.58 -9.01
N THR A 176 -2.35 7.53 -8.50
CA THR A 176 -2.37 7.87 -7.07
C THR A 176 -2.77 6.65 -6.22
N SER A 177 -3.80 5.92 -6.64
CA SER A 177 -4.29 4.72 -5.97
C SER A 177 -3.28 3.57 -5.96
N LEU A 178 -2.55 3.35 -7.06
CA LEU A 178 -1.50 2.34 -7.16
C LEU A 178 -0.32 2.73 -6.27
N ALA A 179 0.13 3.97 -6.36
CA ALA A 179 1.19 4.50 -5.51
C ALA A 179 0.85 4.32 -4.02
N LEU A 180 -0.38 4.63 -3.60
CA LEU A 180 -0.81 4.47 -2.21
C LEU A 180 -0.78 2.99 -1.78
N ARG A 181 -1.43 2.10 -2.52
CA ARG A 181 -1.51 0.68 -2.18
C ARG A 181 -0.13 0.01 -2.18
N GLU A 182 0.71 0.30 -3.16
CA GLU A 182 2.04 -0.29 -3.25
C GLU A 182 3.01 0.24 -2.19
N ASN A 183 2.91 1.51 -1.80
CA ASN A 183 3.68 2.02 -0.65
C ASN A 183 3.24 1.34 0.66
N ILE A 184 1.93 1.10 0.85
CA ILE A 184 1.43 0.34 2.01
C ILE A 184 1.99 -1.09 1.98
N LEU A 185 1.94 -1.78 0.83
CA LEU A 185 2.50 -3.12 0.67
C LEU A 185 3.99 -3.18 0.95
N ARG A 186 4.75 -2.17 0.51
CA ARG A 186 6.19 -2.04 0.76
C ARG A 186 6.51 -1.87 2.24
N VAL A 187 5.75 -1.04 2.97
CA VAL A 187 5.87 -0.88 4.42
C VAL A 187 5.53 -2.19 5.16
N ASN A 188 4.67 -3.02 4.57
CA ASN A 188 4.31 -4.35 5.06
C ASN A 188 5.22 -5.48 4.53
N GLY A 189 6.46 -5.16 4.10
CA GLY A 189 7.47 -6.15 3.74
C GLY A 189 7.33 -6.76 2.34
N SER A 190 6.47 -6.22 1.47
CA SER A 190 6.41 -6.66 0.07
C SER A 190 7.62 -6.15 -0.70
N ASP A 191 8.32 -7.05 -1.39
CA ASP A 191 9.45 -6.71 -2.26
C ASP A 191 8.96 -6.03 -3.55
N ILE A 192 8.83 -4.71 -3.48
CA ILE A 192 8.47 -3.83 -4.60
C ILE A 192 9.66 -2.95 -4.94
N ARG A 193 10.09 -2.99 -6.20
CA ARG A 193 11.26 -2.23 -6.66
C ARG A 193 11.02 -0.72 -6.55
N PRO A 194 11.96 0.09 -6.00
CA PRO A 194 11.76 1.53 -5.82
C PRO A 194 11.44 2.29 -7.11
N TRP A 195 12.07 1.91 -8.23
CA TRP A 195 11.85 2.57 -9.52
C TRP A 195 10.40 2.43 -10.02
N TRP A 196 9.72 1.34 -9.66
CA TRP A 196 8.33 1.10 -10.03
C TRP A 196 7.39 2.08 -9.32
N ILE A 197 7.63 2.33 -8.04
CA ILE A 197 6.90 3.35 -7.28
C ILE A 197 7.20 4.75 -7.83
N PHE A 198 8.46 5.02 -8.19
CA PHE A 198 8.82 6.29 -8.83
C PHE A 198 8.11 6.50 -10.17
N HIS A 199 7.97 5.45 -10.98
CA HIS A 199 7.19 5.48 -12.22
C HIS A 199 5.74 5.94 -11.96
N HIS A 200 5.07 5.42 -10.92
CA HIS A 200 3.72 5.87 -10.56
C HIS A 200 3.66 7.35 -10.19
N TYR A 201 4.67 7.89 -9.50
CA TYR A 201 4.73 9.31 -9.19
C TYR A 201 4.87 10.17 -10.44
N CYS A 202 5.73 9.77 -11.38
CA CYS A 202 5.87 10.43 -12.66
C CYS A 202 4.56 10.37 -13.46
N ALA A 203 3.91 9.21 -13.52
CA ALA A 203 2.65 9.03 -14.24
C ALA A 203 1.52 9.87 -13.63
N MET A 204 1.45 9.96 -12.30
CA MET A 204 0.52 10.84 -11.57
C MET A 204 0.75 12.32 -11.93
N LEU A 205 2.00 12.78 -11.91
CA LEU A 205 2.35 14.15 -12.29
C LEU A 205 2.00 14.43 -13.76
N MET A 206 2.31 13.48 -14.65
CA MET A 206 1.98 13.60 -16.08
C MET A 206 0.47 13.66 -16.31
N ALA A 207 -0.33 12.84 -15.61
CA ALA A 207 -1.80 12.89 -15.69
C ALA A 207 -2.35 14.24 -15.20
N LEU A 208 -1.78 14.79 -14.11
CA LEU A 208 -2.15 16.10 -13.59
C LEU A 208 -1.83 17.24 -14.58
N VAL A 209 -0.64 17.23 -15.16
CA VAL A 209 -0.27 18.20 -16.21
C VAL A 209 -1.17 18.03 -17.44
N SER A 210 -1.45 16.79 -17.85
CA SER A 210 -2.31 16.52 -19.01
C SER A 210 -3.75 17.02 -18.81
N LEU A 211 -4.26 17.05 -17.58
CA LEU A 211 -5.59 17.59 -17.27
C LEU A 211 -5.69 19.10 -17.55
N THR A 212 -4.58 19.83 -17.40
CA THR A 212 -4.53 21.27 -17.68
C THR A 212 -4.39 21.59 -19.17
N TRP A 213 -4.20 20.59 -20.03
CA TRP A 213 -4.02 20.80 -21.45
C TRP A 213 -5.36 21.00 -22.17
N GLU A 214 -5.49 22.11 -22.90
CA GLU A 214 -6.67 22.38 -23.71
C GLU A 214 -6.74 21.47 -24.94
N ILE A 215 -7.88 20.80 -25.10
CA ILE A 215 -8.17 20.01 -26.29
C ILE A 215 -8.67 20.96 -27.38
N LYS A 216 -7.79 21.28 -28.33
CA LYS A 216 -8.11 22.19 -29.43
C LYS A 216 -9.32 21.68 -30.24
N GLY A 217 -10.31 22.55 -30.38
CA GLY A 217 -11.50 22.32 -31.20
C GLY A 217 -11.29 22.57 -32.69
N GLN A 218 -12.39 22.70 -33.43
CA GLN A 218 -12.40 23.04 -34.85
C GLN A 218 -11.93 24.50 -35.11
N PRO A 219 -11.45 24.83 -36.32
CA PRO A 219 -11.19 23.93 -37.46
C PRO A 219 -9.86 23.16 -37.33
N ASP A 220 -9.77 22.01 -38.01
CA ASP A 220 -8.60 21.10 -38.05
C ASP A 220 -8.25 20.40 -36.71
N CYS A 221 -9.28 19.95 -35.99
CA CYS A 221 -9.12 19.19 -34.73
C CYS A 221 -8.28 17.90 -34.96
N ALA A 222 -8.43 17.23 -36.10
CA ALA A 222 -7.95 15.88 -36.33
C ALA A 222 -6.42 15.83 -36.34
N ASN A 223 -5.79 16.80 -37.01
CA ASN A 223 -4.35 16.96 -37.04
C ASN A 223 -3.82 17.51 -35.70
N LYS A 224 -4.50 18.51 -35.13
CA LYS A 224 -4.09 19.14 -33.84
C LYS A 224 -4.14 18.16 -32.66
N GLN A 225 -4.99 17.15 -32.71
CA GLN A 225 -5.16 16.14 -31.65
C GLN A 225 -4.42 14.82 -31.92
N LYS A 226 -3.52 14.77 -32.91
CA LYS A 226 -2.76 13.56 -33.26
C LYS A 226 -1.96 13.01 -32.06
N GLY A 227 -1.44 13.87 -31.20
CA GLY A 227 -0.77 13.47 -29.96
C GLY A 227 -1.68 12.69 -29.00
N VAL A 228 -2.94 13.11 -28.86
CA VAL A 228 -3.94 12.42 -28.03
C VAL A 228 -4.24 11.04 -28.61
N GLN A 229 -4.40 10.94 -29.93
CA GLN A 229 -4.62 9.66 -30.59
C GLN A 229 -3.45 8.70 -30.36
N LEU A 230 -2.21 9.15 -30.56
CA LEU A 230 -1.00 8.35 -30.33
C LEU A 230 -0.90 7.90 -28.87
N PHE A 231 -1.20 8.79 -27.93
CA PHE A 231 -1.24 8.47 -26.51
C PHE A 231 -2.27 7.38 -26.18
N LEU A 232 -3.48 7.45 -26.74
CA LEU A 232 -4.52 6.44 -26.50
C LEU A 232 -4.14 5.07 -27.10
N VAL A 233 -3.52 5.05 -28.29
CA VAL A 233 -3.02 3.80 -28.90
C VAL A 233 -1.90 3.20 -28.05
N TRP A 234 -0.95 4.03 -27.58
CA TRP A 234 0.09 3.60 -26.65
C TRP A 234 -0.52 3.07 -25.34
N ALA A 235 -1.55 3.74 -24.81
CA ALA A 235 -2.24 3.31 -23.59
C ALA A 235 -2.93 1.95 -23.78
N MET A 236 -3.50 1.67 -24.96
CA MET A 236 -4.03 0.33 -25.26
C MET A 236 -2.93 -0.74 -25.21
N MET A 237 -1.78 -0.49 -25.84
CA MET A 237 -0.65 -1.43 -25.81
C MET A 237 -0.16 -1.67 -24.37
N GLN A 238 -0.07 -0.61 -23.57
CA GLN A 238 0.23 -0.70 -22.15
C GLN A 238 -0.83 -1.49 -21.38
N GLY A 239 -2.12 -1.29 -21.65
CA GLY A 239 -3.22 -2.02 -21.02
C GLY A 239 -3.14 -3.53 -21.26
N VAL A 240 -2.78 -3.95 -22.48
CA VAL A 240 -2.53 -5.37 -22.77
C VAL A 240 -1.36 -5.90 -21.95
N ALA A 241 -0.25 -5.17 -21.89
CA ALA A 241 0.90 -5.55 -21.07
C ALA A 241 0.53 -5.65 -19.57
N MET A 242 -0.26 -4.72 -19.05
CA MET A 242 -0.76 -4.74 -17.68
C MET A 242 -1.60 -5.99 -17.40
N LEU A 243 -2.52 -6.37 -18.30
CA LEU A 243 -3.34 -7.57 -18.13
C LEU A 243 -2.47 -8.84 -18.06
N LEU A 244 -1.47 -8.96 -18.95
CA LEU A 244 -0.55 -10.10 -18.95
C LEU A 244 0.30 -10.15 -17.68
N GLN A 245 0.88 -9.02 -17.28
CA GLN A 245 1.66 -8.89 -16.05
C GLN A 245 0.82 -9.23 -14.82
N ASN A 246 -0.44 -8.80 -14.79
CA ASN A 246 -1.33 -9.05 -13.67
C ASN A 246 -1.65 -10.52 -13.51
N ARG A 247 -2.03 -11.20 -14.61
CA ARG A 247 -2.31 -12.64 -14.62
C ARG A 247 -1.10 -13.44 -14.17
N TYR A 248 0.08 -13.13 -14.70
CA TYR A 248 1.32 -13.82 -14.34
C TYR A 248 1.64 -13.69 -12.84
N GLN A 249 1.64 -12.46 -12.31
CA GLN A 249 1.96 -12.21 -10.90
C GLN A 249 0.93 -12.86 -9.96
N ARG A 250 -0.36 -12.85 -10.33
CA ARG A 250 -1.43 -13.47 -9.56
C ARG A 250 -1.29 -14.99 -9.51
N GLN A 251 -1.04 -15.65 -10.64
CA GLN A 251 -0.80 -17.09 -10.68
C GLN A 251 0.39 -17.46 -9.79
N ARG A 252 1.50 -16.74 -9.91
CA ARG A 252 2.70 -16.97 -9.08
C ARG A 252 2.42 -16.80 -7.59
N LEU A 253 1.58 -15.84 -7.20
CA LEU A 253 1.17 -15.65 -5.81
C LEU A 253 0.38 -16.87 -5.29
N TYR A 254 -0.66 -17.31 -6.01
CA TYR A 254 -1.46 -18.46 -5.61
C TYR A 254 -0.63 -19.74 -5.56
N THR A 255 0.29 -19.95 -6.50
CA THR A 255 1.23 -21.09 -6.45
C THR A 255 2.11 -21.03 -5.20
N ARG A 256 2.62 -19.86 -4.81
CA ARG A 256 3.42 -19.72 -3.58
C ARG A 256 2.61 -19.98 -2.31
N ILE A 257 1.33 -19.60 -2.31
CA ILE A 257 0.40 -19.88 -1.21
C ILE A 257 0.12 -21.39 -1.12
N ALA A 258 -0.21 -22.03 -2.24
CA ALA A 258 -0.47 -23.47 -2.30
C ALA A 258 0.75 -24.31 -1.91
N LEU A 259 1.96 -23.83 -2.21
CA LEU A 259 3.22 -24.47 -1.83
C LEU A 259 3.65 -24.22 -0.37
N GLY A 260 2.85 -23.51 0.43
CA GLY A 260 3.20 -23.16 1.83
C GLY A 260 4.33 -22.13 1.98
N LYS A 261 5.04 -21.80 0.88
CA LYS A 261 6.19 -20.88 0.89
C LYS A 261 5.83 -19.46 1.32
N SER A 262 4.59 -19.02 1.16
CA SER A 262 4.14 -17.73 1.68
C SER A 262 3.88 -17.72 3.20
N MET A 263 3.89 -18.90 3.85
CA MET A 263 3.70 -19.04 5.30
C MET A 263 5.04 -19.18 6.06
N GLU A 264 6.05 -19.80 5.42
CA GLU A 264 7.35 -20.10 6.05
C GLU A 264 8.51 -19.14 5.71
N SER A 265 8.37 -18.28 4.70
CA SER A 265 9.44 -17.33 4.34
C SER A 265 8.99 -15.88 4.45
N ALA A 266 8.88 -15.41 5.70
CA ALA A 266 8.97 -14.02 6.14
C ALA A 266 9.09 -13.99 7.66
#